data_AF-A0A8B8R2Z5-F1
#
_entry.id   AF-A0A8B8R2Z5-F1
#
_cell.length_a   1.000
_cell.length_b   1.000
_cell.length_c   1.000
_cell.angle_alpha   90.00
_cell.angle_beta   90.00
_cell.angle_gamma   90.00
#
_symmetry.space_group_name_H-M   'P 1'
#
loop_
_entity.id
_entity.type
_entity.pdbx_description
1 polymer ?
#
loop_
_entity_poly.entity_id
_entity_poly.type
_entity_poly.pdbx_seq_one_letter_code
_entity_poly.pdbx_strand_id
1 'polypeptide(L)'
;MSRARGALCRACLALAAALAALLLLPLPPPLSRAPVPAPTRAPAPTRAPTPDPGPRAPPARPAASPLLRPDDVFIAVKTTRKNHGPRLGLLLRTWISRARRQAVSPQTFIFTDGDDPELQLQGGSHVVNTNCSAVHTRQALCCKMSVEYDKFIESGRKWFCHVDDDNYVNSEGLLQLLATFSPSQDVYLGRPSLDHPIEATERVQEGGTVTTVKFWFATGGAGFCLSRGLALKMSPWASLGSFMSTAERVRLPDDCTVGYIVEGLLGARLLHSSLFHSHLENLQRLPPNSVLQQVTLSYGGPENPQNVVNVAGGFSREQDPTRFKSIHCLLYPDTDWCPARKQDDLASR
;
A
#
# COMPACT_ATOMS: atom_id res chain seq x y z
N MET A 1 -17.26 -61.57 -4.75
CA MET A 1 -15.83 -61.39 -4.38
C MET A 1 -15.50 -59.94 -4.75
N SER A 2 -15.15 -59.01 -3.88
CA SER A 2 -14.05 -59.05 -2.92
C SER A 2 -14.32 -58.09 -1.74
N ARG A 3 -13.94 -58.53 -0.54
CA ARG A 3 -13.88 -57.73 0.68
C ARG A 3 -12.57 -56.92 0.66
N ALA A 4 -12.63 -55.61 0.89
CA ALA A 4 -11.46 -54.83 1.32
C ALA A 4 -11.74 -54.28 2.72
N ARG A 5 -11.26 -55.01 3.73
CA ARG A 5 -11.19 -54.51 5.11
C ARG A 5 -9.99 -53.56 5.21
N GLY A 6 -10.23 -52.36 5.71
CA GLY A 6 -9.20 -51.36 6.00
C GLY A 6 -8.27 -51.85 7.10
N ALA A 7 -6.96 -51.74 6.84
CA ALA A 7 -5.94 -51.83 7.87
C ALA A 7 -5.62 -50.40 8.33
N LEU A 8 -6.14 -50.00 9.48
CA LEU A 8 -5.66 -48.80 10.16
C LEU A 8 -4.21 -49.06 10.60
N CYS A 9 -3.30 -48.19 10.17
CA CYS A 9 -1.89 -48.24 10.53
C CYS A 9 -1.72 -48.20 12.06
N ARG A 10 -0.87 -49.07 12.61
CA ARG A 10 -0.58 -49.15 14.07
C ARG A 10 -0.15 -47.80 14.67
N ALA A 11 0.41 -46.90 13.87
CA ALA A 11 0.75 -45.54 14.28
C ALA A 11 -0.49 -44.67 14.62
N CYS A 12 -1.61 -44.86 13.90
CA CYS A 12 -2.84 -44.08 14.14
C CYS A 12 -3.56 -44.52 15.42
N LEU A 13 -3.50 -45.82 15.75
CA LEU A 13 -4.06 -46.34 17.01
C LEU A 13 -3.24 -45.90 18.23
N ALA A 14 -1.91 -45.78 18.09
CA ALA A 14 -1.05 -45.27 19.16
C ALA A 14 -1.24 -43.76 19.41
N LEU A 15 -1.44 -42.95 18.36
CA LEU A 15 -1.74 -41.52 18.50
C LEU A 15 -3.11 -41.27 19.15
N ALA A 16 -4.13 -42.06 18.79
CA ALA A 16 -5.46 -41.92 19.38
C ALA A 16 -5.48 -42.27 20.89
N ALA A 17 -4.67 -43.25 21.32
CA ALA A 17 -4.53 -43.61 22.73
C ALA A 17 -3.78 -42.53 23.54
N ALA A 18 -2.76 -41.89 22.94
CA ALA A 18 -2.00 -40.82 23.59
C ALA A 18 -2.83 -39.53 23.76
N LEU A 19 -3.70 -39.19 22.80
CA LEU A 19 -4.62 -38.04 22.90
C LEU A 19 -5.74 -38.27 23.92
N ALA A 20 -6.23 -39.49 24.07
CA ALA A 20 -7.23 -39.83 25.09
C ALA A 20 -6.65 -39.77 26.52
N ALA A 21 -5.37 -40.09 26.70
CA ALA A 21 -4.71 -40.01 28.01
C ALA A 21 -4.44 -38.56 28.48
N LEU A 22 -4.26 -37.61 27.56
CA LEU A 22 -4.12 -36.18 27.91
C LEU A 22 -5.44 -35.53 28.35
N LEU A 23 -6.58 -36.06 27.92
CA LEU A 23 -7.92 -35.58 28.28
C LEU A 23 -8.42 -36.07 29.65
N LEU A 24 -7.69 -36.99 30.29
CA LEU A 24 -8.01 -37.55 31.62
C LEU A 24 -7.15 -36.98 32.75
N LEU A 25 -6.27 -36.03 32.46
CA LEU A 25 -5.50 -35.33 33.50
C LEU A 25 -6.43 -34.34 34.25
N PRO A 26 -6.53 -34.43 35.58
CA PRO A 26 -7.34 -33.50 36.35
C PRO A 26 -6.76 -32.08 36.24
N LEU A 27 -7.63 -31.12 35.94
CA LEU A 27 -7.30 -29.70 35.97
C LEU A 27 -6.82 -29.29 37.38
N PRO A 28 -5.78 -28.45 37.50
CA PRO A 28 -5.36 -27.93 38.79
C PRO A 28 -6.49 -27.09 39.40
N PRO A 29 -6.69 -27.14 40.73
CA PRO A 29 -7.72 -26.36 41.39
C PRO A 29 -7.44 -24.86 41.23
N PRO A 30 -8.49 -24.01 41.26
CA PRO A 30 -8.29 -22.57 41.22
C PRO A 30 -7.51 -22.13 42.45
N LEU A 31 -6.50 -21.27 42.24
CA LEU A 31 -5.75 -20.63 43.31
C LEU A 31 -6.71 -19.85 44.21
N SER A 32 -6.84 -20.28 45.47
CA SER A 32 -7.53 -19.52 46.52
C SER A 32 -6.87 -18.15 46.66
N ARG A 33 -7.67 -17.10 46.48
CA ARG A 33 -7.32 -15.72 46.82
C ARG A 33 -6.98 -15.66 48.32
N ALA A 34 -5.72 -15.36 48.64
CA ALA A 34 -5.33 -15.01 49.99
C ALA A 34 -6.07 -13.72 50.42
N PRO A 35 -6.46 -13.57 51.71
CA PRO A 35 -7.06 -12.34 52.19
C PRO A 35 -6.03 -11.20 52.17
N VAL A 36 -6.44 -10.08 51.60
CA VAL A 36 -5.70 -8.81 51.68
C VAL A 36 -5.64 -8.39 53.16
N PRO A 37 -4.46 -8.12 53.75
CA PRO A 37 -4.41 -7.56 55.09
C PRO A 37 -4.90 -6.11 55.06
N ALA A 38 -5.74 -5.75 56.04
CA ALA A 38 -6.23 -4.40 56.24
C ALA A 38 -5.07 -3.40 56.41
N PRO A 39 -5.22 -2.14 55.96
CA PRO A 39 -4.18 -1.15 56.10
C PRO A 39 -4.03 -0.77 57.58
N THR A 40 -2.84 -1.00 58.13
CA THR A 40 -2.43 -0.47 59.42
C THR A 40 -2.26 1.04 59.31
N ARG A 41 -2.90 1.75 60.24
CA ARG A 41 -2.86 3.21 60.38
C ARG A 41 -1.46 3.64 60.83
N ALA A 42 -0.66 4.17 59.92
CA ALA A 42 0.61 4.81 60.25
C ALA A 42 0.37 6.19 60.92
N PRO A 43 1.24 6.61 61.87
CA PRO A 43 1.12 7.91 62.51
C PRO A 43 1.53 9.04 61.55
N ALA A 44 0.90 10.20 61.72
CA ALA A 44 1.14 11.39 60.91
C ALA A 44 2.61 11.86 61.02
N PRO A 45 3.30 12.12 59.89
CA PRO A 45 4.61 12.74 59.93
C PRO A 45 4.47 14.25 60.14
N THR A 46 5.35 14.75 61.01
CA THR A 46 5.60 16.16 61.29
C THR A 46 5.93 16.95 60.03
N ARG A 47 5.39 18.17 59.96
CA ARG A 47 5.48 19.12 58.84
C ARG A 47 6.92 19.63 58.70
N ALA A 48 7.63 19.20 57.67
CA ALA A 48 8.87 19.83 57.20
C ALA A 48 8.53 21.07 56.32
N PRO A 49 9.38 22.10 56.26
CA PRO A 49 9.14 23.28 55.43
C PRO A 49 9.31 22.93 53.94
N THR A 50 8.36 23.38 53.13
CA THR A 50 8.37 23.30 51.66
C THR A 50 9.51 24.16 51.08
N PRO A 51 10.34 23.65 50.16
CA PRO A 51 11.21 24.48 49.35
C PRO A 51 10.41 25.15 48.23
N ASP A 52 10.77 26.40 47.92
CA ASP A 52 10.17 27.23 46.88
C ASP A 52 10.10 26.55 45.50
N PRO A 53 9.06 26.83 44.69
CA PRO A 53 8.98 26.34 43.33
C PRO A 53 9.94 27.13 42.43
N GLY A 54 11.11 26.56 42.17
CA GLY A 54 11.97 27.01 41.07
C GLY A 54 11.26 26.93 39.71
N PRO A 55 11.73 27.68 38.70
CA PRO A 55 11.05 27.79 37.41
C PRO A 55 10.91 26.43 36.74
N ARG A 56 9.66 26.07 36.40
CA ARG A 56 9.33 24.88 35.60
C ARG A 56 10.17 24.89 34.32
N ALA A 57 10.96 23.83 34.15
CA ALA A 57 11.57 23.52 32.86
C ALA A 57 10.47 23.46 31.78
N PRO A 58 10.69 24.02 30.59
CA PRO A 58 9.71 23.92 29.51
C PRO A 58 9.45 22.45 29.19
N PRO A 59 8.23 22.09 28.75
CA PRO A 59 7.95 20.72 28.32
C PRO A 59 8.97 20.34 27.25
N ALA A 60 9.61 19.18 27.44
CA ALA A 60 10.51 18.62 26.43
C ALA A 60 9.75 18.61 25.10
N ARG A 61 10.32 19.24 24.07
CA ARG A 61 9.80 19.16 22.70
C ARG A 61 9.58 17.68 22.41
N PRO A 62 8.43 17.28 21.81
CA PRO A 62 8.29 15.92 21.33
C PRO A 62 9.53 15.61 20.49
N ALA A 63 10.23 14.52 20.81
CA ALA A 63 11.34 14.05 19.99
C ALA A 63 10.82 14.07 18.55
N ALA A 64 11.47 14.84 17.67
CA ALA A 64 11.08 14.94 16.28
C ALA A 64 10.95 13.49 15.77
N SER A 65 9.76 13.09 15.35
CA SER A 65 9.55 11.79 14.72
C SER A 65 10.66 11.61 13.68
N PRO A 66 11.39 10.47 13.68
CA PRO A 66 12.49 10.29 12.75
C PRO A 66 11.99 10.58 11.33
N LEU A 67 12.71 11.43 10.61
CA LEU A 67 12.38 11.81 9.23
C LEU A 67 12.09 10.55 8.41
N LEU A 68 10.91 10.48 7.77
CA LEU A 68 10.55 9.35 6.93
C LEU A 68 11.55 9.24 5.78
N ARG A 69 12.20 8.07 5.67
CA ARG A 69 13.22 7.84 4.64
C ARG A 69 12.60 7.18 3.41
N PRO A 70 13.20 7.34 2.22
CA PRO A 70 12.88 6.56 1.02
C PRO A 70 12.73 5.05 1.31
N ASP A 71 13.68 4.48 2.06
CA ASP A 71 13.70 3.04 2.39
C ASP A 71 12.56 2.59 3.32
N ASP A 72 11.84 3.51 3.94
CA ASP A 72 10.68 3.20 4.77
C ASP A 72 9.40 2.97 3.92
N VAL A 73 9.42 3.31 2.63
CA VAL A 73 8.30 3.19 1.70
C VAL A 73 8.52 2.04 0.73
N PHE A 74 7.47 1.29 0.43
CA PHE A 74 7.42 0.23 -0.57
C PHE A 74 6.48 0.67 -1.68
N ILE A 75 7.00 0.97 -2.87
CA ILE A 75 6.20 1.33 -4.04
C ILE A 75 6.12 0.11 -4.95
N ALA A 76 4.92 -0.47 -5.06
CA ALA A 76 4.61 -1.52 -6.00
C ALA A 76 4.12 -0.91 -7.32
N VAL A 77 4.82 -1.18 -8.42
CA VAL A 77 4.41 -0.84 -9.78
C VAL A 77 3.86 -2.10 -10.43
N LYS A 78 2.56 -2.13 -10.69
CA LYS A 78 1.92 -3.24 -11.41
C LYS A 78 2.05 -3.03 -12.91
N THR A 79 2.56 -4.04 -13.61
CA THR A 79 2.67 -4.02 -15.07
C THR A 79 2.41 -5.42 -15.64
N THR A 80 2.61 -5.54 -16.94
CA THR A 80 2.48 -6.78 -17.71
C THR A 80 3.60 -6.82 -18.75
N ARG A 81 3.98 -8.01 -19.21
CA ARG A 81 5.09 -8.20 -20.15
C ARG A 81 4.98 -7.32 -21.40
N LYS A 82 3.76 -7.14 -21.94
CA LYS A 82 3.53 -6.29 -23.12
C LYS A 82 3.87 -4.80 -22.89
N ASN A 83 3.92 -4.36 -21.64
CA ASN A 83 4.14 -2.97 -21.24
C ASN A 83 5.57 -2.67 -20.78
N HIS A 84 6.46 -3.66 -20.71
CA HIS A 84 7.86 -3.48 -20.29
C HIS A 84 8.58 -2.40 -21.10
N GLY A 85 8.45 -2.43 -22.43
CA GLY A 85 8.98 -1.40 -23.31
C GLY A 85 8.18 -0.10 -23.28
N PRO A 86 6.91 -0.10 -23.76
CA PRO A 86 6.21 1.13 -24.09
C PRO A 86 5.82 1.99 -22.88
N ARG A 87 5.58 1.38 -21.70
CA ARG A 87 5.16 2.10 -20.49
C ARG A 87 6.25 2.10 -19.44
N LEU A 88 6.70 0.92 -19.02
CA LEU A 88 7.68 0.80 -17.96
C LEU A 88 9.03 1.41 -18.36
N GLY A 89 9.45 1.29 -19.62
CA GLY A 89 10.64 1.98 -20.14
C GLY A 89 10.62 3.50 -19.96
N LEU A 90 9.44 4.13 -20.03
CA LEU A 90 9.27 5.56 -19.72
C LEU A 90 9.43 5.83 -18.23
N LEU A 91 8.86 4.99 -17.36
CA LEU A 91 8.96 5.15 -15.91
C LEU A 91 10.39 4.97 -15.42
N LEU A 92 11.11 3.97 -15.96
CA LEU A 92 12.52 3.70 -15.73
C LEU A 92 13.42 4.86 -16.14
N ARG A 93 13.10 5.57 -17.23
CA ARG A 93 13.83 6.78 -17.64
C ARG A 93 13.48 8.02 -16.83
N THR A 94 12.39 7.99 -16.07
CA THR A 94 11.87 9.13 -15.33
C THR A 94 11.87 8.85 -13.83
N TRP A 95 10.71 8.77 -13.18
CA TRP A 95 10.62 8.81 -11.73
C TRP A 95 11.23 7.58 -11.01
N ILE A 96 11.29 6.41 -11.66
CA ILE A 96 11.91 5.21 -11.05
C ILE A 96 13.43 5.36 -10.95
N SER A 97 14.07 6.09 -11.88
CA SER A 97 15.53 6.27 -11.87
C SER A 97 16.06 7.19 -10.77
N ARG A 98 15.21 8.03 -10.15
CA ARG A 98 15.73 9.12 -9.31
C ARG A 98 16.39 8.69 -8.02
N ALA A 99 16.12 7.48 -7.51
CA ALA A 99 16.75 7.08 -6.26
C ALA A 99 18.20 6.58 -6.41
N ARG A 100 18.77 6.48 -7.63
CA ARG A 100 20.22 6.34 -7.89
C ARG A 100 20.53 6.45 -9.39
N ARG A 101 21.75 6.87 -9.73
CA ARG A 101 22.31 6.94 -11.11
C ARG A 101 22.32 5.59 -11.87
N GLN A 102 21.77 4.50 -11.33
CA GLN A 102 21.52 3.23 -12.02
C GLN A 102 20.22 2.53 -11.56
N ALA A 103 19.52 2.03 -12.58
CA ALA A 103 18.74 0.80 -12.68
C ALA A 103 17.31 0.72 -12.07
N VAL A 104 17.07 0.68 -10.75
CA VAL A 104 15.72 0.82 -10.15
C VAL A 104 15.86 1.41 -8.73
N SER A 105 14.94 2.28 -8.33
CA SER A 105 14.93 2.85 -6.98
C SER A 105 14.83 1.79 -5.86
N PRO A 106 15.60 1.90 -4.76
CA PRO A 106 15.52 0.96 -3.63
C PRO A 106 14.15 0.86 -2.96
N GLN A 107 13.24 1.81 -3.22
CA GLN A 107 11.87 1.77 -2.70
C GLN A 107 10.86 1.23 -3.71
N THR A 108 11.25 1.00 -4.96
CA THR A 108 10.35 0.60 -6.06
C THR A 108 10.52 -0.87 -6.41
N PHE A 109 9.40 -1.58 -6.50
CA PHE A 109 9.31 -2.99 -6.87
C PHE A 109 8.34 -3.12 -8.05
N ILE A 110 8.74 -3.84 -9.09
CA ILE A 110 7.99 -4.00 -10.33
C ILE A 110 7.39 -5.40 -10.34
N PHE A 111 6.06 -5.49 -10.43
CA PHE A 111 5.32 -6.74 -10.44
C PHE A 111 4.76 -6.99 -11.83
N THR A 112 5.21 -8.08 -12.46
CA THR A 112 4.86 -8.43 -13.84
C THR A 112 4.38 -9.87 -13.96
N ASP A 113 3.93 -10.26 -15.15
CA ASP A 113 3.44 -11.60 -15.51
C ASP A 113 4.37 -12.35 -16.47
N GLY A 114 5.58 -11.83 -16.72
CA GLY A 114 6.54 -12.56 -17.52
C GLY A 114 7.97 -12.07 -17.34
N ASP A 115 8.90 -12.99 -17.55
CA ASP A 115 10.33 -12.71 -17.44
C ASP A 115 10.83 -11.78 -18.54
N ASP A 116 11.79 -10.94 -18.16
CA ASP A 116 12.48 -10.01 -19.03
C ASP A 116 13.92 -9.86 -18.54
N PRO A 117 14.90 -10.47 -19.24
CA PRO A 117 16.29 -10.44 -18.81
C PRO A 117 16.90 -9.04 -18.72
N GLU A 118 16.48 -8.10 -19.57
CA GLU A 118 16.98 -6.72 -19.55
C GLU A 118 16.44 -5.98 -18.33
N LEU A 119 15.14 -6.12 -18.08
CA LEU A 119 14.51 -5.55 -16.89
C LEU A 119 15.11 -6.17 -15.61
N GLN A 120 15.34 -7.48 -15.60
CA GLN A 120 15.95 -8.19 -14.47
C GLN A 120 17.39 -7.73 -14.22
N LEU A 121 18.17 -7.46 -15.28
CA LEU A 121 19.52 -6.90 -15.16
C LEU A 121 19.48 -5.50 -14.54
N GLN A 122 18.45 -4.70 -14.85
CA GLN A 122 18.29 -3.36 -14.30
C GLN A 122 17.75 -3.39 -12.85
N GLY A 123 16.62 -4.05 -12.60
CA GLY A 123 15.97 -4.01 -11.29
C GLY A 123 16.37 -5.11 -10.30
N GLY A 124 17.07 -6.15 -10.76
CA GLY A 124 17.49 -7.26 -9.90
C GLY A 124 16.31 -7.85 -9.12
N SER A 125 16.48 -8.05 -7.80
CA SER A 125 15.44 -8.60 -6.92
C SER A 125 14.19 -7.72 -6.77
N HIS A 126 14.20 -6.49 -7.33
CA HIS A 126 13.04 -5.60 -7.33
C HIS A 126 12.07 -5.90 -8.47
N VAL A 127 12.44 -6.75 -9.43
CA VAL A 127 11.56 -7.21 -10.51
C VAL A 127 11.03 -8.57 -10.11
N VAL A 128 9.70 -8.65 -9.96
CA VAL A 128 9.00 -9.83 -9.47
C VAL A 128 8.07 -10.33 -10.57
N ASN A 129 8.42 -11.47 -11.15
CA ASN A 129 7.47 -12.25 -11.94
C ASN A 129 6.49 -12.93 -10.98
N THR A 130 5.22 -12.51 -11.04
CA THR A 130 4.14 -12.98 -10.17
C THR A 130 3.64 -14.37 -10.55
N ASN A 131 3.96 -14.85 -11.76
CA ASN A 131 3.35 -16.03 -12.39
C ASN A 131 1.81 -15.98 -12.49
N CYS A 132 1.23 -14.78 -12.31
CA CYS A 132 -0.18 -14.54 -12.56
C CYS A 132 -0.44 -14.44 -14.07
N SER A 133 -1.69 -14.61 -14.48
CA SER A 133 -2.06 -14.46 -15.89
C SER A 133 -1.79 -13.04 -16.41
N ALA A 134 -1.40 -12.95 -17.69
CA ALA A 134 -1.17 -11.69 -18.40
C ALA A 134 -2.46 -11.04 -18.94
N VAL A 135 -3.60 -11.71 -18.81
CA VAL A 135 -4.90 -11.15 -19.22
C VAL A 135 -5.35 -10.04 -18.26
N HIS A 136 -6.16 -9.12 -18.75
CA HIS A 136 -6.70 -8.01 -17.96
C HIS A 136 -8.05 -8.37 -17.32
N THR A 137 -8.10 -9.48 -16.58
CA THR A 137 -9.30 -9.91 -15.85
C THR A 137 -9.18 -9.56 -14.37
N ARG A 138 -10.32 -9.44 -13.67
CA ARG A 138 -10.40 -9.26 -12.22
C ARG A 138 -9.46 -10.23 -11.46
N GLN A 139 -9.55 -11.52 -11.78
CA GLN A 139 -8.75 -12.56 -11.15
C GLN A 139 -7.24 -12.34 -11.36
N ALA A 140 -6.82 -11.96 -12.56
CA ALA A 140 -5.40 -11.71 -12.87
C ALA A 140 -4.86 -10.47 -12.14
N LEU A 141 -5.66 -9.40 -12.05
CA LEU A 141 -5.31 -8.19 -11.32
C LEU A 141 -5.22 -8.44 -9.80
N CYS A 142 -6.21 -9.12 -9.22
CA CYS A 142 -6.18 -9.52 -7.82
C CYS A 142 -5.01 -10.45 -7.50
N CYS A 143 -4.60 -11.30 -8.44
CA CYS A 143 -3.45 -12.18 -8.27
C CYS A 143 -2.17 -11.36 -8.13
N LYS A 144 -1.95 -10.38 -9.02
CA LYS A 144 -0.78 -9.49 -8.92
C LYS A 144 -0.80 -8.68 -7.61
N MET A 145 -1.95 -8.11 -7.26
CA MET A 145 -2.13 -7.38 -5.99
C MET A 145 -1.84 -8.24 -4.75
N SER A 146 -2.23 -9.53 -4.76
CA SER A 146 -1.89 -10.47 -3.68
C SER A 146 -0.38 -10.60 -3.51
N VAL A 147 0.37 -10.70 -4.60
CA VAL A 147 1.84 -10.82 -4.56
C VAL A 147 2.49 -9.49 -4.13
N GLU A 148 1.98 -8.36 -4.59
CA GLU A 148 2.41 -7.02 -4.14
C GLU A 148 2.30 -6.88 -2.62
N TYR A 149 1.14 -7.25 -2.09
CA TYR A 149 0.83 -7.18 -0.69
C TYR A 149 1.72 -8.12 0.14
N ASP A 150 1.87 -9.38 -0.27
CA ASP A 150 2.74 -10.35 0.43
C ASP A 150 4.19 -9.87 0.45
N LYS A 151 4.71 -9.36 -0.67
CA LYS A 151 6.08 -8.81 -0.73
C LYS A 151 6.25 -7.57 0.13
N PHE A 152 5.24 -6.72 0.24
CA PHE A 152 5.28 -5.61 1.18
C PHE A 152 5.35 -6.09 2.64
N ILE A 153 4.52 -7.06 3.04
CA ILE A 153 4.53 -7.59 4.41
C ILE A 153 5.92 -8.14 4.76
N GLU A 154 6.49 -8.95 3.86
CA GLU A 154 7.84 -9.52 3.96
C GLU A 154 8.94 -8.45 4.06
N SER A 155 8.79 -7.33 3.33
CA SER A 155 9.82 -6.27 3.28
C SER A 155 10.08 -5.57 4.61
N GLY A 156 9.16 -5.66 5.57
CA GLY A 156 9.27 -4.94 6.85
C GLY A 156 9.04 -3.43 6.78
N ARG A 157 8.76 -2.87 5.59
CA ARG A 157 8.65 -1.41 5.37
C ARG A 157 7.41 -0.81 6.03
N LYS A 158 7.47 0.49 6.31
CA LYS A 158 6.47 1.24 7.09
C LYS A 158 5.23 1.61 6.26
N TRP A 159 5.39 1.77 4.95
CA TRP A 159 4.32 2.18 4.05
C TRP A 159 4.31 1.32 2.80
N PHE A 160 3.13 0.87 2.40
CA PHE A 160 2.85 0.28 1.10
C PHE A 160 2.20 1.34 0.22
N CYS A 161 2.67 1.52 -1.00
CA CYS A 161 2.01 2.34 -2.00
C CYS A 161 1.90 1.56 -3.31
N HIS A 162 0.69 1.41 -3.82
CA HIS A 162 0.42 0.80 -5.10
C HIS A 162 0.28 1.88 -6.18
N VAL A 163 0.82 1.62 -7.37
CA VAL A 163 0.60 2.39 -8.60
C VAL A 163 0.59 1.48 -9.82
N ASP A 164 -0.08 1.91 -10.90
CA ASP A 164 -0.06 1.24 -12.20
C ASP A 164 1.08 1.76 -13.09
N ASP A 165 1.38 1.03 -14.17
CA ASP A 165 2.45 1.36 -15.12
C ASP A 165 2.21 2.60 -16.00
N ASP A 166 1.06 3.27 -15.84
CA ASP A 166 0.76 4.57 -16.43
C ASP A 166 0.70 5.71 -15.41
N ASN A 167 1.25 5.50 -14.20
CA ASN A 167 1.40 6.54 -13.20
C ASN A 167 2.80 7.17 -13.14
N TYR A 168 2.85 8.48 -12.88
CA TYR A 168 4.06 9.20 -12.49
C TYR A 168 4.01 9.47 -10.99
N VAL A 169 5.07 9.13 -10.26
CA VAL A 169 5.16 9.36 -8.81
C VAL A 169 6.14 10.48 -8.51
N ASN A 170 5.67 11.54 -7.84
CA ASN A 170 6.53 12.51 -7.19
C ASN A 170 6.94 11.95 -5.82
N SER A 171 8.11 11.30 -5.77
CA SER A 171 8.60 10.61 -4.57
C SER A 171 8.84 11.54 -3.38
N GLU A 172 9.27 12.79 -3.61
CA GLU A 172 9.45 13.77 -2.55
C GLU A 172 8.09 14.19 -1.96
N GLY A 173 7.13 14.53 -2.82
CA GLY A 173 5.77 14.84 -2.39
C GLY A 173 5.10 13.69 -1.65
N LEU A 174 5.33 12.44 -2.09
CA LEU A 174 4.86 11.23 -1.41
C LEU A 174 5.43 11.13 0.01
N LEU A 175 6.75 11.29 0.17
CA LEU A 175 7.40 11.21 1.48
C LEU A 175 6.90 12.31 2.42
N GLN A 176 6.73 13.53 1.92
CA GLN A 176 6.18 14.66 2.69
C GLN A 176 4.75 14.36 3.17
N LEU A 177 3.89 13.83 2.30
CA LEU A 177 2.52 13.44 2.66
C LEU A 177 2.53 12.35 3.74
N LEU A 178 3.26 11.26 3.52
CA LEU A 178 3.28 10.12 4.45
C LEU A 178 3.88 10.47 5.81
N ALA A 179 4.82 11.43 5.87
CA ALA A 179 5.41 11.90 7.12
C ALA A 179 4.41 12.62 8.05
N THR A 180 3.24 13.01 7.55
CA THR A 180 2.18 13.63 8.37
C THR A 180 1.39 12.61 9.21
N PHE A 181 1.59 11.32 8.97
CA PHE A 181 0.88 10.22 9.64
C PHE A 181 1.85 9.28 10.39
N SER A 182 1.35 8.57 11.40
CA SER A 182 2.10 7.46 11.99
C SER A 182 1.88 6.17 11.21
N PRO A 183 2.94 5.41 10.86
CA PRO A 183 2.80 4.11 10.19
C PRO A 183 2.20 3.01 11.09
N SER A 184 2.02 3.28 12.40
CA SER A 184 1.35 2.38 13.33
C SER A 184 -0.17 2.62 13.43
N GLN A 185 -0.68 3.71 12.86
CA GLN A 185 -2.11 4.02 12.79
C GLN A 185 -2.79 3.26 11.66
N ASP A 186 -4.12 3.32 11.60
CA ASP A 186 -4.90 2.76 10.50
C ASP A 186 -5.05 3.80 9.38
N VAL A 187 -4.06 3.85 8.48
CA VAL A 187 -4.02 4.85 7.40
C VAL A 187 -4.17 4.17 6.06
N TYR A 188 -5.25 4.52 5.35
CA TYR A 188 -5.49 4.21 3.95
C TYR A 188 -5.70 5.53 3.20
N LEU A 189 -4.77 5.89 2.31
CA LEU A 189 -4.75 7.16 1.58
C LEU A 189 -4.94 6.92 0.10
N GLY A 190 -5.75 7.74 -0.54
CA GLY A 190 -5.90 7.73 -1.98
C GLY A 190 -7.07 8.58 -2.45
N ARG A 191 -7.35 8.52 -3.75
CA ARG A 191 -8.50 9.20 -4.34
C ARG A 191 -9.70 8.25 -4.40
N PRO A 192 -10.89 8.62 -3.89
CA PRO A 192 -12.10 7.83 -4.10
C PRO A 192 -12.47 7.77 -5.59
N SER A 193 -12.91 6.60 -6.05
CA SER A 193 -13.26 6.37 -7.46
C SER A 193 -14.62 6.94 -7.86
N LEU A 194 -15.55 7.00 -6.91
CA LEU A 194 -16.90 7.50 -7.09
C LEU A 194 -17.15 8.71 -6.18
N ASP A 195 -18.28 9.37 -6.36
CA ASP A 195 -18.80 10.41 -5.46
C ASP A 195 -19.66 9.83 -4.31
N HIS A 196 -19.82 8.51 -4.26
CA HIS A 196 -20.54 7.76 -3.23
C HIS A 196 -19.86 6.41 -2.94
N PRO A 197 -20.05 5.80 -1.75
CA PRO A 197 -19.52 4.48 -1.45
C PRO A 197 -20.19 3.40 -2.33
N ILE A 198 -19.43 2.38 -2.74
CA ILE A 198 -19.98 1.25 -3.48
C ILE A 198 -20.70 0.29 -2.54
N GLU A 199 -21.61 -0.49 -3.11
CA GLU A 199 -22.30 -1.56 -2.41
C GLU A 199 -21.75 -2.91 -2.90
N ALA A 200 -21.25 -3.74 -1.98
CA ALA A 200 -20.92 -5.13 -2.29
C ALA A 200 -21.85 -6.09 -1.56
N THR A 201 -22.19 -7.17 -2.26
CA THR A 201 -23.08 -8.21 -1.78
C THR A 201 -22.24 -9.37 -1.25
N GLU A 202 -22.34 -9.66 0.05
CA GLU A 202 -21.71 -10.83 0.64
C GLU A 202 -22.71 -11.98 0.72
N ARG A 203 -22.33 -13.12 0.14
CA ARG A 203 -23.10 -14.36 0.25
C ARG A 203 -22.52 -15.19 1.39
N VAL A 204 -23.17 -15.18 2.55
CA VAL A 204 -22.86 -16.10 3.64
C VAL A 204 -23.25 -17.52 3.20
N GLN A 205 -22.30 -18.46 3.21
CA GLN A 205 -22.59 -19.87 2.94
C GLN A 205 -23.32 -20.50 4.14
N GLU A 206 -24.33 -21.32 3.83
CA GLU A 206 -25.38 -21.88 4.69
C GLU A 206 -26.47 -20.89 5.16
N GLY A 207 -27.64 -20.92 4.49
CA GLY A 207 -28.90 -20.58 5.16
C GLY A 207 -29.50 -19.18 4.97
N GLY A 208 -28.89 -18.30 4.17
CA GLY A 208 -29.64 -17.23 3.49
C GLY A 208 -29.82 -15.92 4.26
N THR A 209 -28.74 -15.16 4.39
CA THR A 209 -28.86 -13.70 4.48
C THR A 209 -27.81 -13.07 3.59
N VAL A 210 -28.29 -12.32 2.59
CA VAL A 210 -27.44 -11.50 1.75
C VAL A 210 -27.19 -10.20 2.49
N THR A 211 -25.96 -9.98 2.94
CA THR A 211 -25.60 -8.73 3.58
C THR A 211 -24.99 -7.78 2.55
N THR A 212 -25.50 -6.56 2.51
CA THR A 212 -24.94 -5.48 1.69
C THR A 212 -24.02 -4.65 2.55
N VAL A 213 -22.77 -4.50 2.11
CA VAL A 213 -21.77 -3.66 2.78
C VAL A 213 -21.51 -2.45 1.90
N LYS A 214 -21.54 -1.26 2.50
CA LYS A 214 -21.21 0.01 1.83
C LYS A 214 -19.82 0.47 2.24
N PHE A 215 -18.97 0.82 1.28
CA PHE A 215 -17.62 1.28 1.57
C PHE A 215 -17.02 2.13 0.46
N TRP A 216 -16.06 2.97 0.83
CA TRP A 216 -15.18 3.67 -0.10
C TRP A 216 -13.96 2.81 -0.46
N PHE A 217 -13.39 3.09 -1.63
CA PHE A 217 -12.12 2.51 -2.07
C PHE A 217 -11.32 3.55 -2.85
N ALA A 218 -9.98 3.49 -2.73
CA ALA A 218 -9.10 4.30 -3.53
C ALA A 218 -8.99 3.72 -4.95
N THR A 219 -9.08 4.56 -5.97
CA THR A 219 -8.89 4.15 -7.37
C THR A 219 -7.48 3.61 -7.59
N GLY A 220 -7.34 2.34 -8.01
CA GLY A 220 -6.04 1.71 -8.27
C GLY A 220 -5.16 2.53 -9.22
N GLY A 221 -5.73 2.98 -10.35
CA GLY A 221 -5.03 3.79 -11.35
C GLY A 221 -4.75 5.26 -10.96
N ALA A 222 -5.16 5.70 -9.77
CA ALA A 222 -4.65 6.94 -9.15
C ALA A 222 -3.46 6.65 -8.23
N GLY A 223 -3.25 5.39 -7.86
CA GLY A 223 -2.40 4.96 -6.76
C GLY A 223 -3.04 5.19 -5.39
N PHE A 224 -2.59 4.39 -4.42
CA PHE A 224 -3.00 4.50 -3.03
C PHE A 224 -1.88 4.05 -2.09
N CYS A 225 -1.97 4.42 -0.81
CA CYS A 225 -1.02 3.98 0.20
C CYS A 225 -1.71 3.43 1.46
N LEU A 226 -1.08 2.42 2.06
CA LEU A 226 -1.46 1.79 3.32
C LEU A 226 -0.30 1.90 4.32
N SER A 227 -0.60 2.30 5.55
CA SER A 227 0.32 2.13 6.68
C SER A 227 0.58 0.65 6.97
N ARG A 228 1.77 0.32 7.47
CA ARG A 228 2.09 -1.04 7.93
C ARG A 228 1.13 -1.52 9.02
N GLY A 229 0.73 -0.65 9.95
CA GLY A 229 -0.23 -0.96 11.02
C GLY A 229 -1.54 -1.49 10.47
N LEU A 230 -2.14 -0.78 9.51
CA LEU A 230 -3.35 -1.20 8.82
C LEU A 230 -3.14 -2.51 8.03
N ALA A 231 -2.08 -2.58 7.23
CA ALA A 231 -1.80 -3.78 6.44
C ALA A 231 -1.68 -5.01 7.35
N LEU A 232 -0.94 -4.95 8.46
CA LEU A 232 -0.86 -6.10 9.37
C LEU A 232 -2.24 -6.57 9.87
N LYS A 233 -3.21 -5.66 10.07
CA LYS A 233 -4.60 -6.01 10.41
C LYS A 233 -5.38 -6.62 9.23
N MET A 234 -5.05 -6.25 7.99
CA MET A 234 -5.64 -6.82 6.77
C MET A 234 -5.18 -8.26 6.51
N SER A 235 -4.07 -8.70 7.12
CA SER A 235 -3.45 -10.02 6.87
C SER A 235 -4.41 -11.22 6.84
N PRO A 236 -5.42 -11.36 7.72
CA PRO A 236 -6.35 -12.50 7.66
C PRO A 236 -7.14 -12.61 6.36
N TRP A 237 -7.27 -11.52 5.59
CA TRP A 237 -7.99 -11.47 4.32
C TRP A 237 -7.11 -11.17 3.11
N ALA A 238 -5.85 -10.79 3.32
CA ALA A 238 -4.97 -10.30 2.27
C ALA A 238 -3.65 -11.08 2.14
N SER A 239 -3.07 -11.59 3.23
CA SER A 239 -1.78 -12.27 3.18
C SER A 239 -1.89 -13.71 2.69
N LEU A 240 -0.78 -14.29 2.24
CA LEU A 240 -0.62 -15.72 1.96
C LEU A 240 -1.66 -16.24 0.95
N GLY A 241 -1.99 -15.43 -0.06
CA GLY A 241 -3.00 -15.74 -1.07
C GLY A 241 -4.45 -15.51 -0.65
N SER A 242 -4.74 -15.16 0.61
CA SER A 242 -6.11 -14.88 1.08
C SER A 242 -6.77 -13.73 0.33
N PHE A 243 -5.99 -12.78 -0.22
CA PHE A 243 -6.53 -11.70 -1.05
C PHE A 243 -7.36 -12.23 -2.21
N MET A 244 -6.90 -13.29 -2.88
CA MET A 244 -7.61 -13.91 -3.99
C MET A 244 -8.94 -14.53 -3.56
N SER A 245 -8.94 -15.27 -2.45
CA SER A 245 -10.16 -15.86 -1.91
C SER A 245 -11.17 -14.79 -1.50
N THR A 246 -10.69 -13.70 -0.88
CA THR A 246 -11.53 -12.56 -0.52
C THR A 246 -12.13 -11.92 -1.76
N ALA A 247 -11.32 -11.57 -2.77
CA ALA A 247 -11.76 -10.95 -4.01
C ALA A 247 -12.79 -11.80 -4.76
N GLU A 248 -12.59 -13.12 -4.83
CA GLU A 248 -13.55 -14.02 -5.50
C GLU A 248 -14.86 -14.17 -4.75
N ARG A 249 -14.83 -14.15 -3.40
CA ARG A 249 -16.03 -14.19 -2.55
C ARG A 249 -16.93 -12.97 -2.80
N VAL A 250 -16.34 -11.77 -2.84
CA VAL A 250 -17.09 -10.52 -3.04
C VAL A 250 -17.23 -10.10 -4.50
N ARG A 251 -16.53 -10.78 -5.41
CA ARG A 251 -16.53 -10.57 -6.86
C ARG A 251 -16.08 -9.17 -7.28
N LEU A 252 -15.20 -8.54 -6.51
CA LEU A 252 -14.73 -7.17 -6.73
C LEU A 252 -13.34 -7.11 -7.40
N PRO A 253 -13.05 -6.06 -8.18
CA PRO A 253 -11.69 -5.67 -8.57
C PRO A 253 -10.72 -5.61 -7.38
N ASP A 254 -9.43 -5.58 -7.67
CA ASP A 254 -8.37 -5.55 -6.66
C ASP A 254 -8.44 -4.30 -5.78
N ASP A 255 -8.56 -3.11 -6.37
CA ASP A 255 -8.70 -1.86 -5.62
C ASP A 255 -9.97 -1.82 -4.74
N CYS A 256 -11.10 -2.27 -5.28
CA CYS A 256 -12.36 -2.44 -4.56
C CYS A 256 -12.21 -3.46 -3.42
N THR A 257 -11.45 -4.54 -3.62
CA THR A 257 -11.20 -5.57 -2.59
C THR A 257 -10.37 -5.00 -1.45
N VAL A 258 -9.36 -4.16 -1.73
CA VAL A 258 -8.62 -3.42 -0.70
C VAL A 258 -9.58 -2.55 0.13
N GLY A 259 -10.44 -1.77 -0.53
CA GLY A 259 -11.45 -0.94 0.15
C GLY A 259 -12.43 -1.76 0.99
N TYR A 260 -12.91 -2.89 0.47
CA TYR A 260 -13.78 -3.80 1.20
C TYR A 260 -13.12 -4.35 2.47
N ILE A 261 -11.85 -4.78 2.39
CA ILE A 261 -11.14 -5.26 3.58
C ILE A 261 -10.96 -4.12 4.60
N VAL A 262 -10.54 -2.94 4.15
CA VAL A 262 -10.24 -1.80 5.03
C VAL A 262 -11.48 -1.21 5.70
N GLU A 263 -12.50 -0.84 4.92
CA GLU A 263 -13.70 -0.21 5.48
C GLU A 263 -14.78 -1.23 5.84
N GLY A 264 -15.02 -2.21 4.97
CA GLY A 264 -16.11 -3.18 5.12
C GLY A 264 -15.86 -4.21 6.22
N LEU A 265 -14.63 -4.68 6.39
CA LEU A 265 -14.27 -5.70 7.39
C LEU A 265 -13.60 -5.11 8.64
N LEU A 266 -12.65 -4.19 8.46
CA LEU A 266 -11.88 -3.61 9.57
C LEU A 266 -12.50 -2.36 10.18
N GLY A 267 -13.46 -1.71 9.50
CA GLY A 267 -14.09 -0.48 9.98
C GLY A 267 -13.17 0.74 10.00
N ALA A 268 -11.99 0.66 9.37
CA ALA A 268 -11.15 1.82 9.10
C ALA A 268 -11.77 2.67 7.97
N ARG A 269 -11.13 3.79 7.61
CA ARG A 269 -11.65 4.68 6.57
C ARG A 269 -10.59 5.05 5.54
N LEU A 270 -11.02 5.19 4.30
CA LEU A 270 -10.27 5.86 3.26
C LEU A 270 -10.14 7.35 3.65
N LEU A 271 -8.90 7.80 3.76
CA LEU A 271 -8.54 9.20 3.87
C LEU A 271 -8.40 9.76 2.45
N HIS A 272 -9.40 10.54 2.05
CA HIS A 272 -9.45 11.14 0.73
C HIS A 272 -8.29 12.12 0.55
N SER A 273 -7.52 11.96 -0.53
CA SER A 273 -6.44 12.88 -0.88
C SER A 273 -6.59 13.38 -2.31
N SER A 274 -6.58 14.70 -2.48
CA SER A 274 -6.60 15.37 -3.79
C SER A 274 -5.24 15.39 -4.48
N LEU A 275 -4.22 14.75 -3.89
CA LEU A 275 -2.86 14.68 -4.45
C LEU A 275 -2.64 13.47 -5.35
N PHE A 276 -3.61 12.54 -5.40
CA PHE A 276 -3.57 11.36 -6.25
C PHE A 276 -4.49 11.56 -7.45
N HIS A 277 -4.02 11.22 -8.65
CA HIS A 277 -4.77 11.46 -9.89
C HIS A 277 -4.74 10.28 -10.86
N SER A 278 -5.92 9.92 -11.36
CA SER A 278 -6.13 8.86 -12.37
C SER A 278 -6.47 9.44 -13.74
N HIS A 279 -6.17 8.70 -14.80
CA HIS A 279 -6.66 9.00 -16.15
C HIS A 279 -8.18 8.82 -16.32
N LEU A 280 -8.90 8.39 -15.28
CA LEU A 280 -10.36 8.44 -15.22
C LEU A 280 -10.89 9.85 -14.92
N GLU A 281 -10.02 10.77 -14.49
CA GLU A 281 -10.32 12.18 -14.30
C GLU A 281 -10.05 12.98 -15.57
N ASN A 282 -10.56 14.21 -15.64
CA ASN A 282 -10.13 15.16 -16.65
C ASN A 282 -8.84 15.88 -16.19
N LEU A 283 -7.69 15.31 -16.55
CA LEU A 283 -6.36 15.79 -16.13
C LEU A 283 -6.02 17.18 -16.68
N GLN A 284 -6.67 17.61 -17.77
CA GLN A 284 -6.50 18.95 -18.32
C GLN A 284 -7.07 20.05 -17.39
N ARG A 285 -7.98 19.69 -16.48
CA ARG A 285 -8.55 20.62 -15.49
C ARG A 285 -7.63 20.84 -14.28
N LEU A 286 -6.57 20.04 -14.12
CA LEU A 286 -5.62 20.27 -13.04
C LEU A 286 -4.93 21.63 -13.25
N PRO A 287 -4.96 22.53 -12.25
CA PRO A 287 -4.32 23.83 -12.37
C PRO A 287 -2.83 23.66 -12.70
N PRO A 288 -2.29 24.29 -13.75
CA PRO A 288 -0.89 24.09 -14.16
C PRO A 288 0.13 24.32 -13.04
N ASN A 289 -0.14 25.31 -12.18
CA ASN A 289 0.73 25.65 -11.04
C ASN A 289 0.72 24.60 -9.92
N SER A 290 -0.24 23.68 -9.91
CA SER A 290 -0.38 22.62 -8.91
C SER A 290 0.21 21.29 -9.37
N VAL A 291 0.45 21.09 -10.68
CA VAL A 291 0.85 19.80 -11.26
C VAL A 291 2.09 19.22 -10.56
N LEU A 292 3.09 20.05 -10.26
CA LEU A 292 4.34 19.60 -9.62
C LEU A 292 4.20 19.29 -8.13
N GLN A 293 3.09 19.67 -7.50
CA GLN A 293 2.80 19.39 -6.09
C GLN A 293 2.03 18.07 -5.91
N GLN A 294 1.52 17.49 -7.00
CA GLN A 294 0.76 16.24 -6.94
C GLN A 294 1.69 15.08 -6.59
N VAL A 295 1.14 14.10 -5.87
CA VAL A 295 1.86 12.87 -5.45
C VAL A 295 1.88 11.87 -6.59
N THR A 296 0.73 11.65 -7.23
CA THR A 296 0.63 10.84 -8.45
C THR A 296 -0.05 11.61 -9.56
N LEU A 297 0.37 11.34 -10.79
CA LEU A 297 -0.30 11.74 -12.02
C LEU A 297 -0.47 10.50 -12.90
N SER A 298 -1.36 10.58 -13.88
CA SER A 298 -1.55 9.53 -14.88
C SER A 298 -1.61 10.14 -16.29
N TYR A 299 -1.85 9.33 -17.31
CA TYR A 299 -2.15 9.77 -18.66
C TYR A 299 -3.17 8.84 -19.32
N GLY A 300 -3.97 9.38 -20.23
CA GLY A 300 -4.98 8.64 -20.96
C GLY A 300 -4.37 7.61 -21.90
N GLY A 301 -4.99 6.42 -21.93
CA GLY A 301 -4.63 5.35 -22.86
C GLY A 301 -5.03 5.67 -24.31
N PRO A 302 -4.88 4.70 -25.22
CA PRO A 302 -5.19 4.87 -26.65
C PRO A 302 -6.61 5.36 -26.95
N GLU A 303 -7.57 5.08 -26.08
CA GLU A 303 -8.97 5.52 -26.21
C GLU A 303 -9.18 7.00 -25.88
N ASN A 304 -8.27 7.60 -25.10
CA ASN A 304 -8.34 9.00 -24.71
C ASN A 304 -6.94 9.64 -24.59
N PRO A 305 -6.17 9.70 -25.69
CA PRO A 305 -4.76 10.12 -25.66
C PRO A 305 -4.59 11.61 -25.30
N GLN A 306 -5.66 12.39 -25.36
CA GLN A 306 -5.65 13.82 -25.02
C GLN A 306 -5.81 14.07 -23.52
N ASN A 307 -6.15 13.05 -22.72
CA ASN A 307 -6.29 13.19 -21.28
C ASN A 307 -4.94 13.16 -20.59
N VAL A 308 -4.33 14.33 -20.47
CA VAL A 308 -3.00 14.53 -19.92
C VAL A 308 -2.96 15.88 -19.24
N VAL A 309 -2.05 16.04 -18.28
CA VAL A 309 -1.92 17.30 -17.56
C VAL A 309 -1.49 18.45 -18.46
N ASN A 310 -1.96 19.65 -18.12
CA ASN A 310 -1.48 20.89 -18.72
C ASN A 310 -0.20 21.34 -18.02
N VAL A 311 0.93 21.12 -18.67
CA VAL A 311 2.25 21.45 -18.14
C VAL A 311 3.08 22.12 -19.24
N ALA A 312 3.69 23.25 -18.90
CA ALA A 312 4.68 23.91 -19.74
C ALA A 312 5.95 23.06 -19.77
N GLY A 313 6.59 22.89 -20.92
CA GLY A 313 7.79 22.06 -21.00
C GLY A 313 8.51 22.20 -22.33
N GLY A 314 9.77 21.77 -22.35
CA GLY A 314 10.62 21.81 -23.54
C GLY A 314 10.33 20.71 -24.58
N PHE A 315 9.31 19.87 -24.38
CA PHE A 315 8.95 18.78 -25.28
C PHE A 315 7.61 19.03 -25.98
N SER A 316 7.56 18.82 -27.30
CA SER A 316 6.30 18.80 -28.05
C SER A 316 5.43 17.59 -27.70
N ARG A 317 4.14 17.60 -28.07
CA ARG A 317 3.22 16.48 -27.79
C ARG A 317 3.68 15.17 -28.43
N GLU A 318 4.36 15.24 -29.57
CA GLU A 318 4.90 14.08 -30.27
C GLU A 318 6.09 13.47 -29.51
N GLN A 319 6.92 14.31 -28.87
CA GLN A 319 8.12 13.87 -28.14
C GLN A 319 7.81 13.28 -26.76
N ASP A 320 6.70 13.69 -26.15
CA ASP A 320 6.30 13.30 -24.79
C ASP A 320 4.77 13.25 -24.64
N PRO A 321 4.08 12.34 -25.36
CA PRO A 321 2.61 12.33 -25.41
C PRO A 321 1.94 12.25 -24.04
N THR A 322 2.57 11.58 -23.07
CA THR A 322 2.08 11.39 -21.70
C THR A 322 2.34 12.59 -20.77
N ARG A 323 3.21 13.52 -21.18
CA ARG A 323 3.73 14.64 -20.37
C ARG A 323 4.68 14.26 -19.23
N PHE A 324 5.00 12.98 -19.06
CA PHE A 324 5.87 12.53 -17.96
C PHE A 324 7.30 13.05 -18.09
N LYS A 325 7.84 13.18 -19.31
CA LYS A 325 9.18 13.78 -19.48
C LYS A 325 9.18 15.25 -19.12
N SER A 326 8.12 15.98 -19.50
CA SER A 326 7.94 17.39 -19.17
C SER A 326 7.85 17.60 -17.67
N ILE A 327 6.99 16.84 -16.97
CA ILE A 327 6.90 16.85 -15.50
C ILE A 327 8.26 16.53 -14.88
N HIS A 328 8.93 15.49 -15.38
CA HIS A 328 10.21 15.05 -14.86
C HIS A 328 11.28 16.14 -14.95
N CYS A 329 11.40 16.82 -16.08
CA CYS A 329 12.39 17.88 -16.26
C CYS A 329 12.07 19.16 -15.49
N LEU A 330 10.81 19.39 -15.12
CA LEU A 330 10.45 20.47 -14.22
C LEU A 330 10.82 20.16 -12.77
N LEU A 331 10.61 18.92 -12.32
CA LEU A 331 11.00 18.46 -10.98
C LEU A 331 12.51 18.26 -10.83
N TYR A 332 13.17 17.77 -11.89
CA TYR A 332 14.56 17.35 -11.91
C TYR A 332 15.28 17.93 -13.14
N PRO A 333 15.52 19.25 -13.17
CA PRO A 333 16.16 19.92 -14.30
C PRO A 333 17.63 19.52 -14.51
N ASP A 334 18.24 18.85 -13.54
CA ASP A 334 19.59 18.28 -13.57
C ASP A 334 19.70 17.00 -14.41
N THR A 335 18.59 16.41 -14.86
CA THR A 335 18.61 15.18 -15.65
C THR A 335 19.17 15.43 -17.06
N ASP A 336 20.22 14.70 -17.45
CA ASP A 336 21.06 14.97 -18.64
C ASP A 336 20.32 15.10 -20.00
N TRP A 337 19.19 14.42 -20.16
CA TRP A 337 18.40 14.46 -21.40
C TRP A 337 17.32 15.54 -21.40
N CYS A 338 17.19 16.32 -20.33
CA CYS A 338 16.25 17.43 -20.26
C CYS A 338 16.66 18.56 -21.21
N PRO A 339 15.71 19.18 -21.93
CA PRO A 339 16.01 20.30 -22.79
C PRO A 339 16.60 21.46 -21.97
N ALA A 340 17.66 22.08 -22.47
CA ALA A 340 18.20 23.28 -21.86
C ALA A 340 17.11 24.36 -21.77
N ARG A 341 16.92 24.93 -20.59
CA ARG A 341 16.02 26.10 -20.43
C ARG A 341 16.58 27.21 -21.31
N LYS A 342 15.86 27.61 -22.35
CA LYS A 342 16.15 28.87 -23.04
C LYS A 342 16.03 29.99 -21.99
N GLN A 343 17.05 30.82 -21.89
CA GLN A 343 17.20 31.86 -20.86
C GLN A 343 16.11 32.97 -20.92
N ASP A 344 15.20 32.92 -21.89
CA ASP A 344 14.25 33.99 -22.17
C ASP A 344 12.99 34.02 -21.26
N ASP A 345 12.65 32.91 -20.58
CA ASP A 345 11.41 32.84 -19.77
C ASP A 345 11.57 33.27 -18.30
N LEU A 346 12.79 33.59 -17.85
CA LEU A 346 13.04 34.11 -16.50
C LEU A 346 13.08 35.64 -16.42
N ALA A 347 13.02 36.34 -17.56
CA ALA A 347 13.00 37.81 -17.61
C ALA A 347 11.58 38.42 -17.50
N SER A 348 10.55 37.59 -17.34
CA SER A 348 9.14 38.04 -17.37
C SER A 348 8.35 37.74 -16.09
N ARG A 349 9.00 37.59 -14.93
CA ARG A 349 8.32 37.47 -13.63
C ARG A 349 8.55 38.67 -12.73
#